data_AF-A0A920PD53-F1
#
_entry.id   AF-A0A920PD53-F1
#
_cell.length_a   1.000
_cell.length_b   1.000
_cell.length_c   1.000
_cell.angle_alpha   90.00
_cell.angle_beta   90.00
_cell.angle_gamma   90.00
#
_symmetry.space_group_name_H-M   'P 1'
#
loop_
_entity.id
_entity.type
_entity.pdbx_description
1 polymer ?
#
loop_
_entity_poly.entity_id
_entity_poly.type
_entity_poly.pdbx_seq_one_letter_code
_entity_poly.pdbx_strand_id
1 'polypeptide(L)'
;MKTYEDLEGDGGSNIIGQVVQLGEKLRFRLDKIKHKVALMSGKGGVGKSSITANIASCLADRGYKVGILDADLNGPASDIY
;
A
#
# COMPACT_ATOMS: atom_id res chain seq x y z
N MET A 1 -15.45 34.02 -19.13
CA MET A 1 -15.23 33.11 -17.98
C MET A 1 -15.04 31.73 -18.57
N LYS A 2 -13.86 31.12 -18.45
CA LYS A 2 -13.61 29.76 -18.97
C LYS A 2 -14.13 28.74 -17.96
N THR A 3 -14.87 27.74 -18.40
CA THR A 3 -15.39 26.65 -17.56
C THR A 3 -14.38 25.50 -17.48
N TYR A 4 -14.55 24.59 -16.51
CA TYR A 4 -13.66 23.43 -16.33
C TYR A 4 -13.58 22.51 -17.56
N GLU A 5 -14.60 22.57 -18.42
CA GLU A 5 -14.70 21.84 -19.68
C GLU A 5 -13.85 22.45 -20.80
N ASP A 6 -13.39 23.70 -20.63
CA ASP A 6 -12.51 24.40 -21.57
C ASP A 6 -11.01 24.12 -21.33
N LEU A 7 -10.69 23.26 -20.34
CA LEU A 7 -9.32 22.81 -20.06
C LEU A 7 -9.04 21.54 -20.86
N GLU A 8 -8.45 21.69 -22.05
CA GLU A 8 -7.90 20.55 -22.79
C GLU A 8 -6.69 19.96 -22.03
N GLY A 9 -6.78 18.69 -21.65
CA GLY A 9 -5.71 17.96 -20.97
C GLY A 9 -5.83 17.95 -19.44
N ASP A 10 -4.92 17.26 -18.76
CA ASP A 10 -4.96 17.09 -17.30
C ASP A 10 -4.45 18.30 -16.49
N GLY A 11 -4.57 19.50 -17.06
CA GLY A 11 -4.03 20.73 -16.49
C GLY A 11 -2.49 20.77 -16.41
N GLY A 12 -1.78 19.90 -17.17
CA GLY A 12 -0.33 19.80 -17.16
C GLY A 12 0.24 18.92 -16.03
N SER A 13 -0.63 18.21 -15.31
CA SER A 13 -0.24 17.43 -14.13
C SER A 13 0.35 16.06 -14.47
N ASN A 14 0.21 15.57 -15.71
CA ASN A 14 0.59 14.22 -16.15
C ASN A 14 0.28 13.11 -15.13
N ILE A 15 -0.96 13.08 -14.63
CA ILE A 15 -1.35 12.20 -13.51
C ILE A 15 -1.12 10.73 -13.87
N ILE A 16 -1.48 10.34 -15.09
CA ILE A 16 -1.30 8.97 -15.57
C ILE A 16 0.18 8.59 -15.60
N GLY A 17 1.06 9.46 -16.09
CA GLY A 17 2.50 9.23 -16.09
C GLY A 17 3.06 9.05 -14.67
N GLN A 18 2.60 9.86 -13.72
CA GLN A 18 3.01 9.74 -12.31
C GLN A 18 2.59 8.40 -11.69
N VAL A 19 1.35 7.95 -11.93
CA VAL A 19 0.83 6.68 -11.40
C VAL A 19 1.60 5.50 -11.99
N VAL A 20 1.87 5.51 -13.30
CA VAL A 20 2.67 4.46 -13.96
C VAL A 20 4.07 4.41 -13.36
N GLN A 21 4.74 5.54 -13.23
CA GLN A 21 6.10 5.62 -12.67
C GLN A 21 6.15 5.18 -11.20
N LEU A 22 5.11 5.48 -10.41
CA LEU A 22 4.98 5.00 -9.04
C LEU A 22 4.83 3.48 -9.01
N GLY A 23 4.02 2.90 -9.90
CA GLY A 23 3.84 1.46 -10.05
C GLY A 23 5.15 0.74 -10.38
N GLU A 24 5.94 1.27 -11.31
CA GLU A 24 7.26 0.72 -11.66
C GLU A 24 8.24 0.78 -10.48
N LYS A 25 8.31 1.93 -9.79
CA LYS A 25 9.14 2.10 -8.58
C LYS A 25 8.76 1.10 -7.49
N LEU A 26 7.46 0.88 -7.28
CA LEU A 26 6.96 -0.07 -6.30
C LEU A 26 7.37 -1.49 -6.67
N ARG A 27 7.18 -1.91 -7.94
CA ARG A 27 7.61 -3.22 -8.43
C ARG A 27 9.10 -3.44 -8.22
N PHE A 28 9.94 -2.49 -8.63
CA PHE A 28 11.39 -2.57 -8.45
C PHE A 28 11.82 -2.70 -6.98
N ARG A 29 11.12 -2.02 -6.05
CA ARG A 29 11.39 -2.14 -4.61
C ARG A 29 10.98 -3.51 -4.07
N LEU A 30 9.81 -4.01 -4.46
CA LEU A 30 9.26 -5.28 -3.97
C LEU A 30 9.95 -6.51 -4.59
N ASP A 31 10.61 -6.36 -5.72
CA ASP A 31 11.40 -7.41 -6.37
C ASP A 31 12.60 -7.86 -5.51
N LYS A 32 13.16 -6.93 -4.72
CA LYS A 32 14.25 -7.21 -3.78
C LYS A 32 13.81 -8.05 -2.57
N ILE A 33 12.50 -8.22 -2.37
CA ILE A 33 11.93 -8.99 -1.25
C ILE A 33 11.71 -10.44 -1.69
N LYS A 34 12.55 -11.34 -1.17
CA LYS A 34 12.52 -12.78 -1.49
C LYS A 34 11.19 -13.45 -1.18
N HIS A 35 10.59 -13.13 -0.04
CA HIS A 35 9.34 -13.74 0.43
C HIS A 35 8.34 -12.66 0.84
N LYS A 36 7.13 -12.73 0.29
CA LYS A 36 6.03 -11.80 0.55
C LYS A 36 4.86 -12.62 1.10
N VAL A 37 4.48 -12.40 2.35
CA VAL A 37 3.44 -13.17 3.05
C VAL A 37 2.33 -12.19 3.46
N ALA A 38 1.11 -12.46 3.02
CA ALA A 38 -0.06 -11.67 3.39
C ALA A 38 -0.86 -12.41 4.48
N LEU A 39 -1.15 -11.73 5.59
CA LEU A 39 -1.98 -12.25 6.67
C LEU A 39 -3.32 -11.51 6.66
N MET A 40 -4.40 -12.25 6.35
CA MET A 40 -5.75 -11.71 6.20
C MET A 40 -6.72 -12.43 7.14
N SER A 41 -7.85 -11.79 7.45
CA SER A 41 -8.93 -12.42 8.22
C SER A 41 -10.28 -11.87 7.80
N GLY A 42 -11.31 -12.72 7.83
CA GLY A 42 -12.68 -12.29 7.53
C GLY A 42 -13.38 -11.50 8.64
N LYS A 43 -12.78 -11.33 9.83
CA LYS A 43 -13.41 -10.63 10.98
C LYS A 43 -12.41 -9.79 11.77
N GLY A 44 -12.88 -8.70 12.39
CA GLY A 44 -12.11 -7.90 13.34
C GLY A 44 -11.82 -8.67 14.63
N GLY A 45 -10.74 -8.31 15.33
CA GLY A 45 -10.44 -8.85 16.67
C GLY A 45 -9.84 -10.27 16.72
N VAL A 46 -9.59 -10.94 15.59
CA VAL A 46 -9.05 -12.32 15.58
C VAL A 46 -7.54 -12.42 15.89
N GLY A 47 -6.89 -11.32 16.27
CA GLY A 47 -5.47 -11.32 16.64
C GLY A 47 -4.47 -11.32 15.48
N LYS A 48 -4.88 -10.96 14.26
CA LYS A 48 -3.97 -10.88 13.08
C LYS A 48 -2.66 -10.16 13.39
N SER A 49 -2.73 -8.94 13.92
CA SER A 49 -1.55 -8.11 14.18
C SER A 49 -0.60 -8.75 15.19
N SER A 50 -1.16 -9.42 16.21
CA SER A 50 -0.38 -10.18 17.20
C SER A 50 0.35 -11.36 16.55
N ILE A 51 -0.33 -12.10 15.67
CA ILE A 51 0.29 -13.21 14.93
C ILE A 51 1.38 -12.68 13.98
N THR A 52 1.11 -11.59 13.26
CA THR A 52 2.09 -10.93 12.38
C THR A 52 3.36 -10.53 13.14
N ALA A 53 3.20 -9.89 14.30
CA ALA A 53 4.33 -9.46 15.13
C ALA A 53 5.16 -10.65 15.64
N ASN A 54 4.51 -11.71 16.11
CA ASN A 54 5.21 -12.91 16.61
C ASN A 54 5.97 -13.65 15.50
N ILE A 55 5.37 -13.80 14.32
CA ILE A 55 6.05 -14.41 13.16
C ILE A 55 7.26 -13.57 12.76
N ALA A 56 7.11 -12.24 12.71
CA ALA A 56 8.21 -11.35 12.37
C ALA A 56 9.35 -11.42 13.39
N SER A 57 9.04 -11.45 14.68
CA SER A 57 10.03 -11.62 15.76
C SER A 57 10.80 -12.93 15.59
N CYS A 58 10.10 -14.05 15.41
CA CYS A 58 10.73 -15.36 15.25
C CYS A 58 11.64 -15.43 14.02
N LEU A 59 11.25 -14.81 12.90
CA LEU A 59 12.08 -14.74 11.70
C LEU A 59 13.29 -13.82 11.91
N ALA A 60 13.13 -12.70 12.60
CA ALA A 60 14.23 -11.82 12.96
C ALA A 60 15.24 -12.52 13.89
N ASP A 61 14.76 -13.26 14.89
CA ASP A 61 15.58 -14.04 15.83
C ASP A 61 16.38 -15.14 15.12
N ARG A 62 15.87 -15.64 13.99
CA ARG A 62 16.56 -16.59 13.10
C ARG A 62 17.54 -15.91 12.13
N GLY A 63 17.76 -14.61 12.24
CA GLY A 63 18.71 -13.83 11.44
C GLY A 63 18.19 -13.36 10.08
N TYR A 64 16.88 -13.48 9.80
CA TYR A 64 16.31 -12.95 8.57
C TYR A 64 16.07 -11.44 8.66
N LYS A 65 16.21 -10.74 7.53
CA LYS A 65 15.74 -9.35 7.40
C LYS A 65 14.23 -9.38 7.15
N VAL A 66 13.48 -8.86 8.12
CA VAL A 66 12.01 -8.87 8.10
C VAL A 66 11.50 -7.44 8.08
N GLY A 67 10.45 -7.20 7.30
CA GLY A 67 9.67 -5.96 7.35
C GLY A 67 8.19 -6.31 7.50
N ILE A 68 7.47 -5.51 8.28
CA ILE A 68 6.01 -5.58 8.40
C ILE A 68 5.44 -4.39 7.65
N LEU A 69 4.45 -4.63 6.81
CA LEU A 69 3.64 -3.60 6.17
C LEU A 69 2.21 -3.77 6.69
N ASP A 70 1.69 -2.74 7.35
CA ASP A 70 0.27 -2.68 7.66
C ASP A 70 -0.48 -2.17 6.43
N ALA A 71 -1.48 -2.94 6.00
CA ALA A 71 -2.26 -2.68 4.79
C ALA A 71 -3.69 -2.24 5.13
N ASP A 72 -3.93 -1.76 6.35
CA ASP A 72 -5.20 -1.16 6.77
C ASP A 72 -5.40 0.18 6.03
N LEU A 73 -5.85 0.10 4.78
CA LEU A 73 -6.30 1.21 3.96
C LEU A 73 -7.69 1.65 4.43
N ASN A 74 -7.79 2.23 5.62
CA ASN A 74 -8.94 3.05 5.95
C ASN A 74 -8.86 4.29 5.05
N GLY A 75 -9.54 4.25 3.90
CA GLY A 75 -9.72 5.42 3.05
C GLY A 75 -10.41 6.55 3.82
N PRO A 76 -10.36 7.80 3.35
CA PRO A 76 -11.19 8.86 3.90
C PRO A 76 -12.66 8.54 3.59
N ALA A 77 -13.29 7.74 4.45
CA ALA A 77 -14.74 7.75 4.62
C ALA A 77 -15.08 9.03 5.39
N SER A 78 -14.97 10.16 4.69
CA SER A 78 -15.68 11.35 5.10
C SER A 78 -17.05 11.19 4.47
N ASP A 79 -18.03 10.84 5.30
CA ASP A 79 -19.44 10.93 4.98
C ASP A 79 -19.69 12.23 4.20
N ILE A 80 -20.08 12.10 2.94
CA ILE A 80 -20.63 13.21 2.18
C ILE A 80 -22.14 13.11 2.38
N TYR A 81 -22.66 13.95 3.29
CA TYR A 81 -24.09 14.29 3.38
C TYR A 81 -24.57 14.95 2.09
#